data_AF-A0A497H8B6-F1
#
_entry.id   AF-A0A497H8B6-F1
#
_cell.length_a   1.000
_cell.length_b   1.000
_cell.length_c   1.000
_cell.angle_alpha   90.00
_cell.angle_beta   90.00
_cell.angle_gamma   90.00
#
_symmetry.space_group_name_H-M   'P 1'
#
loop_
_entity.id
_entity.type
_entity.pdbx_description
1 polymer ?
#
loop_
_entity_poly.entity_id
_entity_poly.type
_entity_poly.pdbx_seq_one_letter_code
_entity_poly.pdbx_strand_id
1 'polypeptide(L)'
;TIVINSVSPMIRDHRVAYVDATAIALKIGLVGGGIPIVNTAMLGALIKISNLVSINSVVEAIENKWRGEVAERNIKAVVEAYNSTKIKGE
;
A
#
# COMPACT_ATOMS: atom_id res chain seq x y z
N THR A 1 -14.20 -1.13 8.91
CA THR A 1 -12.84 -1.38 8.41
C THR A 1 -12.10 -0.07 8.28
N ILE A 2 -10.89 0.03 8.83
CA ILE A 2 -10.03 1.22 8.76
C ILE A 2 -8.68 0.82 8.18
N VAL A 3 -8.10 1.68 7.33
CA VAL A 3 -6.74 1.53 6.83
C VAL A 3 -5.94 2.73 7.30
N ILE A 4 -4.80 2.52 7.95
CA ILE A 4 -3.98 3.58 8.52
C ILE A 4 -2.51 3.40 8.17
N ASN A 5 -1.85 4.50 7.80
CA ASN A 5 -0.39 4.53 7.69
C ASN A 5 0.20 4.65 9.11
N SER A 6 0.67 3.54 9.66
CA SER A 6 1.26 3.48 11.00
C SER A 6 2.03 2.18 11.19
N VAL A 7 3.06 2.21 12.05
CA VAL A 7 3.82 1.03 12.48
C VAL A 7 3.07 0.16 13.50
N SER A 8 1.94 0.66 14.04
CA SER A 8 1.17 -0.03 15.08
C SER A 8 -0.35 0.15 14.92
N PRO A 9 -1.17 -0.77 15.47
CA PRO A 9 -2.62 -0.62 15.44
C PRO A 9 -3.04 0.42 16.49
N MET A 10 -3.03 1.69 16.11
CA MET A 10 -3.37 2.82 16.98
C MET A 10 -4.86 2.84 17.36
N ILE A 11 -5.72 2.19 16.58
CA ILE A 11 -7.17 2.08 16.81
C ILE A 11 -7.48 0.65 17.26
N ARG A 12 -8.27 0.50 18.33
CA ARG A 12 -8.52 -0.80 18.98
C ARG A 12 -9.91 -1.38 18.74
N ASP A 13 -10.93 -0.53 18.61
CA ASP A 13 -12.34 -0.96 18.59
C ASP A 13 -12.89 -1.25 17.19
N HIS A 14 -12.02 -1.41 16.21
CA HIS A 14 -12.39 -1.61 14.81
C HIS A 14 -11.43 -2.60 14.15
N ARG A 15 -11.89 -3.29 13.10
CA ARG A 15 -11.02 -3.99 12.15
C ARG A 15 -10.11 -3.00 11.43
N VAL A 16 -8.81 -3.05 11.72
CA VAL A 16 -7.81 -2.08 11.26
C VAL A 16 -6.69 -2.79 10.50
N ALA A 17 -6.39 -2.30 9.31
CA ALA A 17 -5.15 -2.58 8.57
C ALA A 17 -4.15 -1.46 8.81
N TYR A 18 -2.91 -1.83 9.13
CA TYR A 18 -1.82 -0.88 9.31
C TYR A 18 -0.54 -1.35 8.60
N VAL A 19 0.18 -0.38 8.05
CA VAL A 19 1.44 -0.56 7.33
C VAL A 19 2.26 0.72 7.43
N ASP A 20 3.59 0.61 7.40
CA ASP A 20 4.49 1.77 7.27
C ASP A 20 4.66 2.13 5.79
N ALA A 21 3.65 2.78 5.22
CA ALA A 21 3.64 3.17 3.82
C ALA A 21 4.72 4.22 3.50
N THR A 22 5.11 5.03 4.50
CA THR A 22 6.17 6.02 4.37
C THR A 22 7.53 5.35 4.17
N ALA A 23 7.87 4.37 5.01
CA ALA A 23 9.12 3.62 4.87
C ALA A 23 9.17 2.85 3.53
N ILE A 24 8.05 2.27 3.10
CA ILE A 24 7.95 1.59 1.79
C ILE A 24 8.25 2.56 0.65
N ALA A 25 7.61 3.73 0.63
CA ALA A 25 7.82 4.74 -0.41
C ALA A 25 9.28 5.20 -0.46
N LEU A 26 9.90 5.44 0.69
CA LEU A 26 11.32 5.82 0.79
C LEU A 26 12.25 4.71 0.29
N LYS A 27 12.03 3.46 0.73
CA LYS A 27 12.83 2.28 0.33
C LYS A 27 12.85 2.08 -1.19
N ILE A 28 11.75 2.36 -1.87
CA ILE A 28 11.58 2.12 -3.32
C ILE A 28 11.89 3.38 -4.15
N GLY A 29 12.15 4.52 -3.50
CA GLY A 29 12.41 5.79 -4.17
C GLY A 29 11.17 6.41 -4.82
N LEU A 30 9.98 6.10 -4.30
CA LEU A 30 8.71 6.70 -4.77
C LEU A 30 8.49 8.04 -4.04
N VAL A 31 9.30 9.04 -4.43
CA VAL A 31 9.36 10.37 -3.81
C VAL A 31 9.15 11.43 -4.88
N GLY A 32 8.21 12.36 -4.64
CA GLY A 32 7.95 13.51 -5.51
C GLY A 32 8.19 14.81 -4.76
N GLY A 33 9.06 15.68 -5.28
CA GLY A 33 9.38 16.96 -4.65
C GLY A 33 9.94 16.83 -3.22
N GLY A 34 10.64 15.73 -2.92
CA GLY A 34 11.15 15.42 -1.57
C GLY A 34 10.12 14.79 -0.63
N ILE A 35 8.88 14.58 -1.07
CA ILE A 35 7.79 14.03 -0.25
C ILE A 35 7.53 12.57 -0.65
N PRO A 36 7.50 11.62 0.31
CA PRO A 36 7.12 10.23 0.04
C PRO A 36 5.69 10.12 -0.49
N ILE A 37 5.52 9.46 -1.63
CA ILE A 37 4.20 9.21 -2.24
C ILE A 37 3.67 7.87 -1.72
N VAL A 38 2.77 7.94 -0.73
CA VAL A 38 2.33 6.75 0.03
C VAL A 38 1.06 6.09 -0.51
N ASN A 39 0.33 6.73 -1.42
CA ASN A 39 -1.00 6.28 -1.88
C ASN A 39 -0.98 4.86 -2.48
N THR A 40 0.03 4.50 -3.27
CA THR A 40 0.13 3.18 -3.90
C THR A 40 0.39 2.07 -2.89
N ALA A 41 1.20 2.35 -1.86
CA ALA A 41 1.36 1.44 -0.73
C ALA A 41 0.04 1.32 0.07
N MET A 42 -0.64 2.44 0.33
CA MET A 42 -1.94 2.44 1.02
C MET A 42 -3.03 1.67 0.25
N LEU A 43 -3.00 1.69 -1.08
CA LEU A 43 -3.87 0.87 -1.92
C LEU A 43 -3.63 -0.62 -1.67
N GLY A 44 -2.37 -1.06 -1.54
CA GLY A 44 -2.04 -2.45 -1.20
C GLY A 44 -2.62 -2.89 0.14
N ALA A 45 -2.55 -2.02 1.14
CA ALA A 45 -3.16 -2.26 2.45
C ALA A 45 -4.69 -2.34 2.39
N LEU A 46 -5.33 -1.45 1.62
CA LEU A 46 -6.78 -1.45 1.42
C LEU A 46 -7.26 -2.75 0.76
N ILE A 47 -6.58 -3.20 -0.31
CA ILE A 47 -6.95 -4.42 -1.01
C ILE A 47 -6.81 -5.63 -0.09
N LYS A 48 -5.73 -5.67 0.72
CA LYS A 48 -5.48 -6.77 1.67
C LYS A 48 -6.60 -6.97 2.67
N ILE A 49 -7.13 -5.89 3.25
CA ILE A 49 -8.18 -5.99 4.27
C ILE A 49 -9.58 -6.14 3.69
N SER A 50 -9.82 -5.55 2.52
CA SER A 50 -11.15 -5.49 1.92
C SER A 50 -11.47 -6.67 1.00
N ASN A 51 -10.45 -7.30 0.40
CA ASN A 51 -10.58 -8.36 -0.60
C ASN A 51 -11.52 -7.99 -1.78
N LEU A 52 -11.65 -6.69 -2.09
CA LEU A 52 -12.56 -6.19 -3.13
C LEU A 52 -12.12 -6.59 -4.54
N VAL A 53 -10.81 -6.72 -4.75
CA VAL A 53 -10.19 -7.09 -6.02
C VAL A 53 -8.94 -7.92 -5.76
N SER A 54 -8.48 -8.67 -6.76
CA SER A 54 -7.22 -9.40 -6.65
C SER A 54 -6.03 -8.43 -6.71
N ILE A 55 -4.93 -8.77 -6.03
CA ILE A 55 -3.68 -8.00 -6.13
C ILE A 55 -3.15 -7.98 -7.58
N ASN A 56 -3.33 -9.08 -8.33
CA ASN A 56 -2.90 -9.17 -9.73
C ASN A 56 -3.65 -8.18 -10.63
N SER A 57 -4.96 -8.01 -10.43
CA SER A 57 -5.76 -7.03 -11.17
C SER A 57 -5.28 -5.60 -10.92
N VAL A 58 -4.76 -5.32 -9.72
CA VAL A 58 -4.21 -4.00 -9.39
C VAL A 58 -2.83 -3.80 -10.00
N VAL A 59 -1.99 -4.83 -10.03
CA VAL A 59 -0.72 -4.81 -10.77
C VAL A 59 -0.96 -4.52 -12.24
N GLU A 60 -1.88 -5.23 -12.88
CA GLU A 60 -2.27 -5.02 -14.27
C GLU A 60 -2.80 -3.59 -14.51
N ALA A 61 -3.61 -3.06 -13.60
CA ALA A 61 -4.10 -1.67 -13.69
C ALA A 61 -2.96 -0.64 -13.61
N ILE A 62 -1.91 -0.89 -12.81
CA ILE A 62 -0.73 -0.03 -12.70
C ILE A 62 0.10 -0.09 -13.99
N GLU A 63 0.31 -1.30 -14.55
CA GLU A 63 1.02 -1.52 -15.82
C GLU A 63 0.32 -0.83 -17.00
N ASN A 64 -1.02 -0.82 -17.00
CA ASN A 64 -1.80 -0.13 -18.03
C ASN A 64 -1.73 1.41 -17.90
N LYS A 65 -1.55 1.93 -16.69
CA LYS A 65 -1.60 3.38 -16.42
C LYS A 65 -0.25 4.07 -16.55
N TRP A 66 0.83 3.42 -16.12
CA TRP A 66 2.19 3.98 -16.12
C TRP A 66 3.15 3.11 -16.91
N ARG A 67 4.31 3.65 -17.29
CA ARG A 67 5.34 2.92 -18.05
C ARG A 67 6.71 3.03 -17.39
N GLY A 68 7.60 2.09 -17.72
CA GLY A 68 8.99 2.06 -17.28
C GLY A 68 9.14 2.04 -15.76
N GLU A 69 10.18 2.69 -15.24
CA GLU A 69 10.49 2.69 -13.81
C GLU A 69 9.34 3.20 -12.92
N VAL A 70 8.49 4.10 -13.44
CA VAL A 70 7.33 4.61 -12.67
C VAL A 70 6.34 3.48 -12.41
N ALA A 71 6.02 2.66 -13.42
CA ALA A 71 5.19 1.47 -13.22
C ALA A 71 5.86 0.49 -12.25
N GLU A 72 7.13 0.16 -12.46
CA GLU A 72 7.85 -0.79 -11.60
C GLU A 72 7.89 -0.36 -10.14
N ARG A 73 8.14 0.92 -9.85
CA ARG A 73 8.14 1.46 -8.48
C ARG A 73 6.74 1.38 -7.85
N ASN A 74 5.69 1.68 -8.60
CA ASN A 74 4.32 1.58 -8.12
C ASN A 74 3.91 0.12 -7.86
N ILE A 75 4.27 -0.81 -8.75
CA ILE A 75 4.02 -2.26 -8.56
C ILE A 75 4.75 -2.76 -7.31
N LYS A 76 6.03 -2.41 -7.14
CA LYS A 76 6.79 -2.78 -5.94
C LYS A 76 6.13 -2.20 -4.68
N ALA A 77 5.67 -0.96 -4.71
CA ALA A 77 5.05 -0.31 -3.56
C ALA A 77 3.73 -1.00 -3.15
N VAL A 78 2.84 -1.30 -4.11
CA VAL A 78 1.55 -1.94 -3.81
C VAL A 78 1.73 -3.37 -3.33
N VAL A 79 2.64 -4.14 -3.95
CA VAL A 79 2.89 -5.54 -3.59
C VAL A 79 3.57 -5.65 -2.22
N GLU A 80 4.59 -4.84 -1.96
CA GLU A 80 5.27 -4.79 -0.65
C GLU A 80 4.27 -4.43 0.45
N ALA A 81 3.43 -3.43 0.22
CA ALA A 81 2.42 -3.03 1.21
C ALA A 81 1.35 -4.10 1.40
N TYR A 82 0.85 -4.73 0.34
CA TYR A 82 -0.12 -5.83 0.44
C TYR A 82 0.43 -6.99 1.29
N ASN A 83 1.70 -7.34 1.11
CA ASN A 83 2.36 -8.42 1.84
C ASN A 83 2.69 -8.06 3.30
N SER A 84 3.12 -6.82 3.56
CA SER A 84 3.55 -6.37 4.88
C SER A 84 2.43 -5.79 5.75
N THR A 85 1.26 -5.53 5.17
CA THR A 85 0.08 -5.03 5.90
C THR A 85 -0.35 -6.04 6.96
N LYS A 86 -0.46 -5.55 8.20
CA LYS A 86 -0.98 -6.31 9.33
C LYS A 86 -2.43 -5.91 9.58
N ILE A 87 -3.27 -6.88 9.94
CA ILE A 87 -4.68 -6.68 10.24
C ILE A 87 -4.93 -7.05 11.70
N LYS A 88 -5.66 -6.20 12.43
CA LYS A 88 -6.08 -6.45 13.81
C LYS A 88 -7.58 -6.17 13.96
N GLY A 89 -8.25 -6.93 14.82
CA GLY A 89 -9.70 -6.85 15.05
C GLY A 89 -10.49 -7.72 14.08
N GLU A 90 -11.78 -7.90 14.39
CA GLU A 90 -12.76 -8.64 13.59
C GLU A 90 -13.61 -7.70 12.72
#